data_AF-A0A6L5NZS2-F1
#
_entry.id   AF-A0A6L5NZS2-F1
#
_cell.length_a   1.000
_cell.length_b   1.000
_cell.length_c   1.000
_cell.angle_alpha   90.00
_cell.angle_beta   90.00
_cell.angle_gamma   90.00
#
_symmetry.space_group_name_H-M   'P 1'
#
loop_
_entity.id
_entity.type
_entity.pdbx_description
1 polymer ?
#
loop_
_entity_poly.entity_id
_entity_poly.type
_entity_poly.pdbx_seq_one_letter_code
_entity_poly.pdbx_strand_id
1 'polypeptide(L)'
;MKKLLCYCSIFMFNLSLINTAWALDIVILNKPSSNNDARYNYTHDLLTLVMEQTAEQYGAADIHNAPIAMTRNRTLAELKSGKLINVMPQVSSKEWDQQLLAVNIPIRKGIQGFRVFIIRSSDSNLLPSISNLQQLKSIPTGAMHSWSAYQIMKYNGFKMVNGANYDGLFHMLIKQRFDTFSRGINEVYQEIDSREQQYPQLMIDESTLVYMPLPTVFYVSPNAPKLAERIEKGLMSIMENGIFDDFFYQHFCPILIKSKLSQRQLFELENPMLNADFLQQAKANHWLLDPSQPIKQRCQNYVQPTLPNRLHNH
;
A
#
# COMPACT_ATOMS: atom_id res chain seq x y z
N MET A 1 -57.13 -38.38 -59.80
CA MET A 1 -56.39 -39.01 -58.68
C MET A 1 -55.24 -38.11 -58.27
N LYS A 2 -55.20 -37.72 -57.00
CA LYS A 2 -54.40 -36.62 -56.43
C LYS A 2 -52.89 -36.93 -56.42
N LYS A 3 -52.06 -35.99 -56.88
CA LYS A 3 -50.60 -35.98 -56.67
C LYS A 3 -50.32 -35.42 -55.27
N LEU A 4 -49.67 -36.22 -54.42
CA LEU A 4 -49.23 -35.85 -53.08
C LEU A 4 -47.82 -35.22 -53.19
N LEU A 5 -47.68 -33.92 -52.96
CA LEU A 5 -46.38 -33.27 -52.80
C LEU A 5 -45.98 -33.33 -51.31
N CYS A 6 -44.87 -33.99 -51.03
CA CYS A 6 -44.27 -34.10 -49.71
C CYS A 6 -43.31 -32.91 -49.52
N TYR A 7 -43.69 -31.92 -48.70
CA TYR A 7 -42.81 -30.82 -48.32
C TYR A 7 -41.96 -31.25 -47.12
N CYS A 8 -40.65 -31.36 -47.34
CA CYS A 8 -39.65 -31.62 -46.31
C CYS A 8 -39.28 -30.26 -45.67
N SER A 9 -39.83 -29.95 -44.50
CA SER A 9 -39.48 -28.74 -43.75
C SER A 9 -38.12 -28.93 -43.07
N ILE A 10 -37.09 -28.30 -43.64
CA ILE A 10 -35.75 -28.18 -43.03
C ILE A 10 -35.86 -27.18 -41.86
N PHE A 11 -35.81 -27.68 -40.63
CA PHE A 11 -35.76 -26.87 -39.42
C PHE A 11 -34.33 -26.37 -39.23
N MET A 12 -34.00 -25.20 -39.80
CA MET A 12 -32.73 -24.52 -39.54
C MET A 12 -32.73 -23.98 -38.11
N PHE A 13 -32.10 -24.73 -37.19
CA PHE A 13 -31.80 -24.29 -35.84
C PHE A 13 -30.76 -23.16 -35.93
N ASN A 14 -31.23 -21.90 -35.99
CA ASN A 14 -30.38 -20.73 -35.90
C ASN A 14 -29.79 -20.69 -34.49
N LEU A 15 -28.55 -21.17 -34.36
CA LEU A 15 -27.74 -21.03 -33.18
C LEU A 15 -27.31 -19.56 -33.09
N SER A 16 -28.21 -18.70 -32.58
CA SER A 16 -27.89 -17.31 -32.29
C SER A 16 -26.80 -17.30 -31.23
N LEU A 17 -25.56 -17.07 -31.64
CA LEU A 17 -24.45 -16.77 -30.75
C LEU A 17 -24.82 -15.48 -29.99
N ILE A 18 -25.22 -15.64 -28.74
CA ILE A 18 -25.43 -14.51 -27.83
C ILE A 18 -24.04 -13.96 -27.51
N ASN A 19 -23.62 -12.94 -28.27
CA ASN A 19 -22.44 -12.16 -27.91
C ASN A 19 -22.77 -11.36 -26.65
N THR A 20 -22.31 -11.81 -25.49
CA THR A 20 -22.30 -11.01 -24.27
C THR A 20 -21.29 -9.88 -24.46
N ALA A 21 -21.78 -8.68 -24.78
CA ALA A 21 -20.97 -7.48 -24.78
C ALA A 21 -20.68 -7.07 -23.33
N TRP A 22 -19.47 -7.33 -22.87
CA TRP A 22 -18.99 -6.81 -21.59
C TRP A 22 -18.78 -5.29 -21.73
N ALA A 23 -19.45 -4.52 -20.88
CA ALA A 23 -19.11 -3.11 -20.74
C ALA A 23 -17.68 -3.01 -20.18
N LEU A 24 -16.85 -2.16 -20.78
CA LEU A 24 -15.49 -1.92 -20.31
C LEU A 24 -15.54 -1.39 -18.87
N ASP A 25 -14.92 -2.11 -17.93
CA ASP A 25 -14.80 -1.62 -16.56
C ASP A 25 -13.83 -0.45 -16.53
N ILE A 26 -14.27 0.66 -15.93
CA ILE A 26 -13.45 1.86 -15.81
C ILE A 26 -13.00 1.99 -14.36
N VAL A 27 -11.69 1.96 -14.14
CA VAL A 27 -11.06 2.20 -12.84
C VAL A 27 -10.49 3.61 -12.83
N ILE A 28 -10.99 4.44 -11.91
CA ILE A 28 -10.58 5.83 -11.76
C ILE A 28 -9.90 6.01 -10.41
N LEU A 29 -8.59 6.17 -10.46
CA LEU A 29 -7.73 6.43 -9.31
C LEU A 29 -7.61 7.93 -9.05
N ASN A 30 -7.23 8.31 -7.83
CA ASN A 30 -6.88 9.71 -7.55
C ASN A 30 -5.59 10.12 -8.28
N LYS A 31 -5.43 11.40 -8.59
CA LYS A 31 -4.19 11.90 -9.19
C LYS A 31 -3.00 11.77 -8.23
N PRO A 32 -1.84 11.30 -8.69
CA PRO A 32 -0.59 11.40 -7.95
C PRO A 32 -0.29 12.85 -7.52
N SER A 33 0.34 13.02 -6.35
CA SER A 33 0.80 14.35 -5.92
C SER A 33 2.02 14.83 -6.69
N SER A 34 2.76 13.91 -7.34
CA SER A 34 3.82 14.20 -8.32
C SER A 34 3.86 13.10 -9.39
N ASN A 35 4.33 13.42 -10.60
CA ASN A 35 4.40 12.46 -11.71
C ASN A 35 5.38 11.29 -11.43
N ASN A 36 6.30 11.45 -10.48
CA ASN A 36 7.29 10.44 -10.08
C ASN A 36 6.95 9.77 -8.74
N ASP A 37 5.68 9.84 -8.29
CA ASP A 37 5.26 9.21 -7.04
C ASP A 37 5.17 7.68 -7.21
N ALA A 38 6.25 6.97 -6.88
CA ALA A 38 6.37 5.52 -6.99
C ALA A 38 5.23 4.75 -6.29
N ARG A 39 4.53 5.36 -5.32
CA ARG A 39 3.38 4.75 -4.65
C ARG A 39 2.20 4.59 -5.59
N TYR A 40 2.03 5.49 -6.56
CA TYR A 40 0.95 5.44 -7.54
C TYR A 40 1.28 4.45 -8.67
N ASN A 41 2.53 4.37 -9.12
CA ASN A 41 2.96 3.37 -10.10
C ASN A 41 2.71 1.96 -9.58
N TYR A 42 3.17 1.64 -8.35
CA TYR A 42 2.90 0.35 -7.72
C TYR A 42 1.41 -0.01 -7.69
N THR A 43 0.56 0.96 -7.33
CA THR A 43 -0.88 0.72 -7.26
C THR A 43 -1.50 0.49 -8.64
N HIS A 44 -1.11 1.30 -9.62
CA HIS A 44 -1.59 1.18 -10.98
C HIS A 44 -1.18 -0.17 -11.59
N ASP A 45 0.09 -0.55 -11.44
CA ASP A 45 0.63 -1.80 -11.99
C ASP A 45 -0.01 -3.01 -11.31
N LEU A 46 -0.23 -2.96 -9.99
CA LEU A 46 -0.96 -4.01 -9.27
C LEU A 46 -2.40 -4.15 -9.78
N LEU A 47 -3.11 -3.04 -9.98
CA LEU A 47 -4.47 -3.10 -10.53
C LEU A 47 -4.48 -3.63 -11.95
N THR A 48 -3.48 -3.28 -12.76
CA THR A 48 -3.33 -3.82 -14.12
C THR A 48 -3.24 -5.35 -14.07
N LEU A 49 -2.35 -5.90 -13.24
CA LEU A 49 -2.23 -7.35 -13.04
C LEU A 49 -3.54 -7.99 -12.56
N VAL A 50 -4.24 -7.36 -11.62
CA VAL A 50 -5.54 -7.84 -11.10
C VAL A 50 -6.62 -7.85 -12.20
N MET A 51 -6.65 -6.84 -13.06
CA MET A 51 -7.62 -6.75 -14.15
C MET A 51 -7.34 -7.77 -15.25
N GLU A 52 -6.07 -8.04 -15.56
CA GLU A 52 -5.64 -9.05 -16.52
C GLU A 52 -6.04 -10.46 -16.08
N GLN A 53 -5.83 -10.82 -14.81
CA GLN A 53 -6.24 -12.13 -14.28
C GLN A 53 -7.75 -12.38 -14.33
N THR A 54 -8.55 -11.32 -14.43
CA THR A 54 -10.01 -11.40 -14.42
C THR A 54 -10.62 -11.12 -15.79
N ALA A 55 -9.81 -10.89 -16.82
CA ALA A 55 -10.27 -10.43 -18.13
C ALA A 55 -11.19 -11.44 -18.84
N GLU A 56 -10.95 -12.75 -18.69
CA GLU A 56 -11.83 -13.78 -19.29
C GLU A 56 -13.25 -13.76 -18.72
N GLN A 57 -13.37 -13.46 -17.42
CA GLN A 57 -14.66 -13.49 -16.70
C GLN A 57 -15.38 -12.14 -16.72
N TYR A 58 -14.64 -11.01 -16.75
CA TYR A 58 -15.19 -9.66 -16.58
C TYR A 58 -15.00 -8.76 -17.80
N GLY A 59 -14.25 -9.20 -18.81
CA GLY A 59 -13.85 -8.37 -19.95
C GLY A 59 -12.65 -7.47 -19.64
N ALA A 60 -12.22 -6.67 -20.61
CA ALA A 60 -11.14 -5.71 -20.42
C ALA A 60 -11.49 -4.64 -19.35
N ALA A 61 -10.48 -3.98 -18.81
CA ALA A 61 -10.64 -2.80 -17.96
C ALA A 61 -9.68 -1.71 -18.44
N ASP A 62 -10.07 -0.46 -18.22
CA ASP A 62 -9.20 0.71 -18.42
C ASP A 62 -8.95 1.38 -17.06
N ILE A 63 -7.69 1.75 -16.81
CA ILE A 63 -7.24 2.35 -15.55
C ILE A 63 -6.70 3.73 -15.86
N HIS A 64 -7.29 4.76 -15.25
CA HIS A 64 -6.80 6.12 -15.40
C HIS A 64 -6.89 6.92 -14.10
N ASN A 65 -6.17 8.04 -14.08
CA ASN A 65 -6.14 8.95 -12.94
C ASN A 65 -7.13 10.09 -13.14
N ALA A 66 -7.76 10.52 -12.05
CA ALA A 66 -8.52 11.75 -12.00
C ALA A 66 -7.65 12.97 -12.37
N PRO A 67 -8.23 14.06 -12.89
CA PRO A 67 -7.47 15.22 -13.37
C PRO A 67 -6.86 16.07 -12.25
N ILE A 68 -7.32 15.90 -11.01
CA ILE A 68 -6.95 16.71 -9.84
C ILE A 68 -6.51 15.85 -8.66
N ALA A 69 -5.48 16.30 -7.95
CA ALA A 69 -5.11 15.72 -6.67
C ALA A 69 -6.06 16.25 -5.57
N MET A 70 -6.42 15.38 -4.63
CA MET A 70 -7.44 15.67 -3.62
C MET A 70 -6.90 15.49 -2.21
N THR A 71 -7.43 16.27 -1.27
CA THR A 71 -7.21 16.05 0.18
C THR A 71 -7.93 14.79 0.63
N ARG A 72 -7.48 14.15 1.72
CA ARG A 72 -8.09 12.91 2.25
C ARG A 72 -9.61 12.98 2.39
N ASN A 73 -10.13 14.06 2.98
CA ASN A 73 -11.57 14.21 3.20
C ASN A 73 -12.34 14.38 1.88
N ARG A 74 -11.75 15.07 0.90
CA ARG A 74 -12.31 15.16 -0.45
C ARG A 74 -12.26 13.81 -1.15
N THR A 75 -11.15 13.09 -1.07
CA THR A 75 -11.01 11.73 -1.63
C THR A 75 -12.10 10.81 -1.08
N LEU A 76 -12.35 10.79 0.23
CA LEU A 76 -13.42 9.98 0.81
C LEU A 76 -14.81 10.35 0.25
N ALA A 77 -15.13 11.65 0.18
CA ALA A 77 -16.40 12.12 -0.37
C ALA A 77 -16.60 11.76 -1.85
N GLU A 78 -15.56 11.96 -2.67
CA GLU A 78 -15.60 11.67 -4.11
C GLU A 78 -15.67 10.17 -4.38
N LEU A 79 -14.95 9.35 -3.60
CA LEU A 79 -14.99 7.89 -3.69
C LEU A 79 -16.36 7.32 -3.31
N LYS A 80 -17.01 7.89 -2.28
CA LYS A 80 -18.41 7.54 -1.96
C LYS A 80 -19.35 7.82 -3.12
N SER A 81 -19.13 8.92 -3.86
CA SER A 81 -19.94 9.24 -5.04
C SER A 81 -19.66 8.30 -6.22
N GLY A 82 -18.41 7.84 -6.38
CA GLY A 82 -17.98 7.01 -7.50
C GLY A 82 -17.85 7.75 -8.84
N LYS A 83 -18.07 9.08 -8.87
CA LYS A 83 -18.11 9.86 -10.12
C LYS A 83 -16.73 10.30 -10.60
N LEU A 84 -15.92 10.84 -9.70
CA LEU A 84 -14.60 11.41 -10.04
C LEU A 84 -13.46 10.44 -9.76
N ILE A 85 -13.65 9.54 -8.78
CA ILE A 85 -12.80 8.40 -8.47
C ILE A 85 -13.70 7.26 -7.99
N ASN A 86 -13.31 6.02 -8.26
CA ASN A 86 -14.08 4.84 -7.83
C ASN A 86 -13.22 3.76 -7.15
N VAL A 87 -11.89 3.88 -7.18
CA VAL A 87 -10.95 3.03 -6.44
C VAL A 87 -9.85 3.88 -5.80
N MET A 88 -9.46 3.55 -4.56
CA MET A 88 -8.34 4.21 -3.89
C MET A 88 -7.60 3.25 -2.96
N PRO A 89 -6.26 3.15 -3.02
CA PRO A 89 -5.48 2.52 -1.97
C PRO A 89 -5.47 3.41 -0.71
N GLN A 90 -5.84 2.88 0.45
CA GLN A 90 -5.70 3.58 1.74
C GLN A 90 -5.37 2.59 2.85
N VAL A 91 -4.76 3.11 3.92
CA VAL A 91 -4.65 2.38 5.20
C VAL A 91 -6.07 2.07 5.69
N SER A 92 -6.33 0.79 5.98
CA SER A 92 -7.62 0.36 6.47
C SER A 92 -7.96 1.01 7.81
N SER A 93 -9.19 1.48 7.93
CA SER A 93 -9.74 1.96 9.19
C SER A 93 -11.26 1.81 9.24
N LYS A 94 -11.80 1.67 10.45
CA LYS A 94 -13.24 1.61 10.72
C LYS A 94 -14.04 2.75 10.05
N GLU A 95 -13.45 3.95 9.95
CA GLU A 95 -14.07 5.12 9.31
C GLU A 95 -14.32 4.89 7.80
N TRP A 96 -13.35 4.28 7.10
CA TRP A 96 -13.46 4.00 5.68
C TRP A 96 -14.32 2.75 5.43
N ASP A 97 -14.15 1.72 6.26
CA ASP A 97 -14.92 0.47 6.18
C ASP A 97 -16.44 0.69 6.31
N GLN A 98 -16.86 1.71 7.07
CA GLN A 98 -18.27 2.05 7.25
C GLN A 98 -18.90 2.77 6.04
N GLN A 99 -18.10 3.28 5.11
CA GLN A 99 -18.57 4.20 4.07
C GLN A 99 -18.30 3.71 2.65
N LEU A 100 -17.47 2.69 2.50
CA LEU A 100 -16.91 2.22 1.23
C LEU A 100 -16.84 0.69 1.23
N LEU A 101 -16.66 0.10 0.05
CA LEU A 101 -16.43 -1.33 -0.08
C LEU A 101 -14.93 -1.60 0.08
N ALA A 102 -14.54 -2.20 1.20
CA ALA A 102 -13.16 -2.59 1.44
C ALA A 102 -12.86 -3.94 0.79
N VAL A 103 -11.85 -4.00 -0.06
CA VAL A 103 -11.26 -5.29 -0.50
C VAL A 103 -10.18 -5.65 0.51
N ASN A 104 -10.55 -6.46 1.50
CA ASN A 104 -9.76 -6.75 2.71
C ASN A 104 -8.56 -7.68 2.44
N ILE A 105 -7.70 -7.30 1.51
CA ILE A 105 -6.46 -7.98 1.14
C ILE A 105 -5.33 -6.94 1.19
N PRO A 106 -4.28 -7.13 2.01
CA PRO A 106 -3.25 -6.12 2.22
C PRO A 106 -2.33 -6.02 0.99
N ILE A 107 -2.52 -4.99 0.18
CA ILE A 107 -1.86 -4.83 -1.13
C ILE A 107 -0.36 -4.52 -1.05
N ARG A 108 0.22 -4.42 0.15
CA ARG A 108 1.65 -4.15 0.39
C ARG A 108 2.23 -5.00 1.52
N LYS A 109 1.65 -6.18 1.80
CA LYS A 109 2.07 -7.08 2.89
C LYS A 109 2.28 -6.40 4.25
N GLY A 110 1.55 -5.32 4.53
CA GLY A 110 1.64 -4.56 5.79
C GLY A 110 2.91 -3.74 6.02
N ILE A 111 3.81 -3.58 5.03
CA ILE A 111 5.14 -2.98 5.27
C ILE A 111 5.11 -1.53 5.76
N GLN A 112 4.02 -0.80 5.51
CA GLN A 112 3.83 0.56 6.03
C GLN A 112 3.79 0.60 7.56
N GLY A 113 3.45 -0.53 8.18
CA GLY A 113 3.43 -0.75 9.62
C GLY A 113 4.80 -0.92 10.26
N PHE A 114 5.85 -1.22 9.48
CA PHE A 114 7.22 -1.26 9.98
C PHE A 114 7.79 0.15 10.01
N ARG A 115 8.10 0.61 11.23
CA ARG A 115 8.51 1.98 11.52
C ARG A 115 9.92 2.00 12.07
N VAL A 116 10.75 2.81 11.42
CA VAL A 116 12.07 3.17 11.91
C VAL A 116 12.09 4.66 12.26
N PHE A 117 13.09 5.07 13.02
CA PHE A 117 13.21 6.44 13.48
C PHE A 117 14.31 7.17 12.72
N ILE A 118 14.01 8.38 12.29
CA ILE A 118 15.02 9.36 11.90
C ILE A 118 15.46 10.06 13.19
N ILE A 119 16.77 10.18 13.37
CA ILE A 119 17.43 10.82 14.51
C ILE A 119 18.54 11.76 14.02
N ARG A 120 19.07 12.58 14.91
CA ARG A 120 20.31 13.30 14.66
C ARG A 120 21.49 12.34 14.83
N SER A 121 22.51 12.47 13.99
CA SER A 121 23.72 11.64 14.08
C SER A 121 24.45 11.78 15.41
N SER A 122 24.35 12.94 16.07
CA SER A 122 24.87 13.16 17.43
C SER A 122 24.22 12.27 18.48
N ASP A 123 23.03 11.73 18.20
CA ASP A 123 22.21 10.99 19.15
C ASP A 123 22.12 9.50 18.79
N SER A 124 23.10 8.99 18.03
CA SER A 124 23.13 7.61 17.55
C SER A 124 23.05 6.56 18.66
N ASN A 125 23.42 6.93 19.89
CA ASN A 125 23.38 6.05 21.07
C ASN A 125 22.03 6.08 21.82
N LEU A 126 21.10 6.96 21.43
CA LEU A 126 19.81 7.12 22.11
C LEU A 126 18.99 5.83 22.07
N LEU A 127 18.70 5.32 20.88
CA LEU A 127 17.83 4.15 20.69
C LEU A 127 18.50 2.80 21.02
N PRO A 128 19.80 2.57 20.75
CA PRO A 128 20.48 1.35 21.19
C PRO A 128 20.47 1.15 22.72
N SER A 129 20.30 2.21 23.50
CA SER A 129 20.25 2.13 24.98
C SER A 129 18.88 1.72 25.53
N ILE A 130 17.86 1.64 24.69
CA ILE A 130 16.47 1.37 25.08
C ILE A 130 16.26 -0.13 25.23
N SER A 131 15.91 -0.59 26.43
CA SER A 131 15.68 -2.01 26.72
C SER A 131 14.22 -2.42 26.68
N ASN A 132 13.29 -1.47 26.76
CA ASN A 132 11.86 -1.76 26.85
C ASN A 132 10.98 -0.66 26.24
N LEU A 133 9.73 -1.02 25.96
CA LEU A 133 8.76 -0.14 25.32
C LEU A 133 8.45 1.12 26.14
N GLN A 134 8.48 1.06 27.47
CA GLN A 134 8.18 2.22 28.31
C GLN A 134 9.25 3.32 28.18
N GLN A 135 10.52 2.92 28.08
CA GLN A 135 11.62 3.83 27.78
C GLN A 135 11.44 4.47 26.40
N LEU A 136 11.14 3.66 25.37
CA LEU A 136 10.89 4.17 24.01
C LEU A 136 9.75 5.20 23.98
N LYS A 137 8.64 4.93 24.67
CA LYS A 137 7.48 5.83 24.76
C LYS A 137 7.80 7.19 25.38
N SER A 138 8.82 7.25 26.24
CA SER A 138 9.21 8.50 26.92
C SER A 138 10.00 9.46 26.02
N ILE A 139 10.55 8.96 24.91
CA ILE A 139 11.31 9.74 23.94
C ILE A 139 10.36 10.63 23.13
N PRO A 140 10.55 11.97 23.14
CA PRO A 140 9.80 12.89 22.30
C PRO A 140 9.87 12.49 20.82
N THR A 141 8.73 12.14 20.24
CA THR A 141 8.63 11.71 18.84
C THR A 141 7.82 12.71 18.02
N GLY A 142 8.40 13.28 16.98
CA GLY A 142 7.73 14.19 16.05
C GLY A 142 6.81 13.47 15.06
N ALA A 143 5.63 14.02 14.78
CA ALA A 143 4.78 13.64 13.65
C ALA A 143 3.70 14.72 13.39
N MET A 144 3.00 14.66 12.25
CA MET A 144 1.83 15.50 12.03
C MET A 144 0.59 14.89 12.69
N HIS A 145 -0.21 15.69 13.39
CA HIS A 145 -1.44 15.27 14.08
C HIS A 145 -2.44 14.56 13.14
N SER A 146 -2.49 14.96 11.86
CA SER A 146 -3.38 14.39 10.86
C SER A 146 -3.01 12.97 10.40
N TRP A 147 -1.85 12.45 10.79
CA TRP A 147 -1.39 11.13 10.38
C TRP A 147 -1.88 10.03 11.30
N SER A 148 -2.28 8.89 10.72
CA SER A 148 -2.67 7.69 11.50
C SER A 148 -1.58 7.24 12.46
N ALA A 149 -0.30 7.32 12.04
CA ALA A 149 0.84 7.01 12.89
C ALA A 149 0.88 7.84 14.18
N TYR A 150 0.57 9.14 14.11
CA TYR A 150 0.52 10.01 15.29
C TYR A 150 -0.56 9.51 16.26
N GLN A 151 -1.76 9.22 15.76
CA GLN A 151 -2.89 8.80 16.59
C GLN A 151 -2.62 7.43 17.25
N ILE A 152 -2.05 6.48 16.51
CA ILE A 152 -1.69 5.15 17.02
C ILE A 152 -0.59 5.25 18.08
N MET A 153 0.49 5.97 17.81
CA MET A 153 1.58 6.12 18.79
C MET A 153 1.09 6.85 20.04
N LYS A 154 0.27 7.90 19.89
CA LYS A 154 -0.36 8.61 21.01
C LYS A 154 -1.27 7.70 21.82
N TYR A 155 -2.11 6.89 21.19
CA TYR A 155 -2.96 5.90 21.87
C TYR A 155 -2.12 4.93 22.70
N ASN A 156 -1.00 4.48 22.14
CA ASN A 156 -0.08 3.59 22.85
C ASN A 156 0.75 4.31 23.93
N GLY A 157 0.58 5.63 24.14
CA GLY A 157 1.24 6.37 25.22
C GLY A 157 2.61 6.94 24.88
N PHE A 158 2.95 7.08 23.60
CA PHE A 158 4.17 7.80 23.19
C PHE A 158 4.04 9.29 23.48
N LYS A 159 5.17 9.90 23.87
CA LYS A 159 5.32 11.36 23.98
C LYS A 159 5.39 11.99 22.59
N MET A 160 4.22 12.26 22.01
CA MET A 160 4.11 12.84 20.67
C MET A 160 4.29 14.36 20.67
N VAL A 161 5.06 14.85 19.70
CA VAL A 161 5.23 16.28 19.40
C VAL A 161 4.66 16.58 18.02
N ASN A 162 3.66 17.46 17.97
CA ASN A 162 3.00 17.82 16.71
C ASN A 162 3.87 18.79 15.88
N GLY A 163 4.14 18.43 14.62
CA GLY A 163 4.72 19.35 13.64
C GLY A 163 3.65 20.06 12.81
N ALA A 164 3.92 21.31 12.42
CA ALA A 164 2.99 22.12 11.65
C ALA A 164 2.84 21.66 10.18
N ASN A 165 3.92 21.18 9.58
CA ASN A 165 3.95 20.66 8.22
C ASN A 165 5.08 19.64 8.04
N TYR A 166 5.07 18.93 6.91
CA TYR A 166 5.97 17.82 6.63
C TYR A 166 7.45 18.21 6.60
N ASP A 167 7.84 19.21 5.81
CA ASP A 167 9.24 19.64 5.73
C ASP A 167 9.73 20.27 7.05
N GLY A 168 8.82 20.94 7.77
CA GLY A 168 9.06 21.50 9.08
C GLY A 168 9.43 20.46 10.14
N LEU A 169 8.97 19.21 10.02
CA LEU A 169 9.35 18.14 10.96
C LEU A 169 10.85 17.84 10.91
N PHE A 170 11.45 17.77 9.73
CA PHE A 170 12.90 17.57 9.60
C PHE A 170 13.66 18.73 10.25
N HIS A 171 13.23 19.97 10.01
CA HIS A 171 13.83 21.14 10.64
C HIS A 171 13.68 21.14 12.17
N MET A 172 12.50 20.78 12.69
CA MET A 172 12.23 20.66 14.12
C MET A 172 13.10 19.61 14.80
N LEU A 173 13.36 18.48 14.13
CA LEU A 173 14.29 17.46 14.61
C LEU A 173 15.70 18.04 14.76
N ILE A 174 16.19 18.80 13.78
CA ILE A 174 17.49 19.48 13.87
C ILE A 174 17.54 20.50 15.00
N LYS A 175 16.44 21.23 15.21
CA LYS A 175 16.31 22.22 16.29
C LYS A 175 15.98 21.60 17.66
N GLN A 176 16.13 20.28 17.81
CA GLN A 176 15.94 19.56 19.07
C GLN A 176 14.57 19.81 19.72
N ARG A 177 13.52 19.99 18.91
CA ARG A 177 12.14 20.12 19.41
C ARG A 177 11.54 18.77 19.81
N PHE A 178 12.14 17.70 19.32
CA PHE A 178 11.92 16.31 19.68
C PHE A 178 13.17 15.51 19.28
N ASP A 179 13.24 14.24 19.67
CA ASP A 179 14.47 13.43 19.55
C ASP A 179 14.38 12.38 18.46
N THR A 180 13.18 11.93 18.13
CA THR A 180 12.96 10.94 17.06
C THR A 180 11.84 11.36 16.12
N PHE A 181 11.91 10.92 14.87
CA PHE A 181 10.86 11.09 13.88
C PHE A 181 10.53 9.76 13.22
N SER A 182 9.37 9.18 13.54
CA SER A 182 8.97 7.86 13.03
C SER A 182 8.49 7.93 11.59
N ARG A 183 9.04 7.08 10.70
CA ARG A 183 8.63 6.92 9.29
C ARG A 183 8.52 5.44 8.92
N GLY A 184 7.69 5.14 7.91
CA GLY A 184 7.55 3.77 7.39
C GLY A 184 8.76 3.39 6.55
N ILE A 185 9.18 2.12 6.58
CA ILE A 185 10.34 1.66 5.79
C ILE A 185 10.16 1.87 4.28
N ASN A 186 8.91 1.94 3.81
CA ASN A 186 8.56 2.18 2.41
C ASN A 186 8.64 3.67 2.01
N GLU A 187 9.02 4.57 2.92
CA GLU A 187 9.11 6.02 2.69
C GLU A 187 10.47 6.56 3.13
N VAL A 188 10.90 6.19 4.34
CA VAL A 188 12.02 6.82 5.07
C VAL A 188 13.33 6.93 4.29
N TYR A 189 13.70 5.91 3.50
CA TYR A 189 14.97 5.89 2.80
C TYR A 189 15.01 6.96 1.70
N GLN A 190 13.98 7.03 0.88
CA GLN A 190 13.89 8.06 -0.16
C GLN A 190 13.79 9.46 0.47
N GLU A 191 13.09 9.59 1.59
CA GLU A 191 12.93 10.88 2.29
C GLU A 191 14.27 11.43 2.81
N ILE A 192 15.13 10.55 3.33
CA ILE A 192 16.48 10.90 3.80
C ILE A 192 17.43 11.10 2.64
N ASP A 193 17.48 10.16 1.69
CA ASP A 193 18.39 10.23 0.53
C ASP A 193 18.12 11.53 -0.28
N SER A 194 16.86 11.95 -0.45
CA SER A 194 16.49 13.20 -1.13
C SER A 194 16.80 14.49 -0.36
N ARG A 195 17.17 14.38 0.93
CA ARG A 195 17.42 15.50 1.84
C ARG A 195 18.84 15.53 2.39
N GLU A 196 19.69 14.61 1.97
CA GLU A 196 21.06 14.46 2.49
C GLU A 196 21.87 15.75 2.41
N GLN A 197 21.73 16.53 1.33
CA GLN A 197 22.42 17.81 1.18
C GLN A 197 21.88 18.90 2.14
N GLN A 198 20.58 18.89 2.42
CA GLN A 198 19.94 19.90 3.28
C GLN A 198 20.11 19.57 4.77
N TYR A 199 20.12 18.29 5.11
CA TYR A 199 20.18 17.79 6.49
C TYR A 199 21.19 16.64 6.64
N PRO A 200 22.50 16.87 6.37
CA PRO A 200 23.53 15.84 6.41
C PRO A 200 23.74 15.22 7.81
N GLN A 201 23.26 15.87 8.85
CA GLN A 201 23.29 15.42 10.23
C GLN A 201 22.11 14.52 10.63
N LEU A 202 21.18 14.22 9.72
CA LEU A 202 20.10 13.24 9.97
C LEU A 202 20.54 11.86 9.54
N MET A 203 20.15 10.86 10.32
CA MET A 203 20.33 9.45 9.99
C MET A 203 19.10 8.65 10.36
N ILE A 204 18.99 7.45 9.78
CA ILE A 204 18.01 6.45 10.17
C ILE A 204 18.65 5.59 11.26
N ASP A 205 18.00 5.47 12.42
CA ASP A 205 18.42 4.54 13.47
C ASP A 205 18.47 3.11 12.92
N GLU A 206 19.40 2.29 13.41
CA GLU A 206 19.57 0.89 13.01
C GLU A 206 19.17 -0.11 14.11
N SER A 207 18.82 0.36 15.32
CA SER A 207 18.64 -0.49 16.49
C SER A 207 17.18 -0.86 16.78
N THR A 208 16.25 0.05 16.52
CA THR A 208 14.86 -0.08 16.94
C THR A 208 13.93 -0.26 15.75
N LEU A 209 12.94 -1.12 15.90
CA LEU A 209 11.81 -1.29 14.99
C LEU A 209 10.51 -1.21 15.77
N VAL A 210 9.62 -0.33 15.36
CA VAL A 210 8.23 -0.35 15.83
C VAL A 210 7.36 -1.00 14.77
N TYR A 211 6.57 -2.00 15.14
CA TYR A 211 5.52 -2.54 14.28
C TYR A 211 4.16 -2.09 14.79
N MET A 212 3.40 -1.45 13.91
CA MET A 212 1.98 -1.14 14.14
C MET A 212 1.18 -1.56 12.92
N PRO A 213 0.14 -2.41 13.04
CA PRO A 213 -0.63 -2.87 11.89
C PRO A 213 -1.22 -1.70 11.09
N LEU A 214 -0.71 -1.48 9.87
CA LEU A 214 -1.17 -0.45 8.93
C LEU A 214 -1.41 -1.06 7.55
N PRO A 215 -2.29 -2.07 7.42
CA PRO A 215 -2.57 -2.69 6.13
C PRO A 215 -3.19 -1.67 5.18
N THR A 216 -2.54 -1.44 4.04
CA THR A 216 -3.15 -0.72 2.92
C THR A 216 -4.02 -1.71 2.14
N VAL A 217 -5.26 -1.31 1.83
CA VAL A 217 -6.22 -2.07 1.03
C VAL A 217 -6.77 -1.20 -0.09
N PHE A 218 -7.42 -1.82 -1.08
CA PHE A 218 -8.27 -1.07 -2.00
C PHE A 218 -9.62 -0.81 -1.37
N TYR A 219 -10.03 0.45 -1.38
CA TYR A 219 -11.41 0.84 -1.18
C TYR A 219 -12.05 1.16 -2.52
N VAL A 220 -13.27 0.67 -2.70
CA VAL A 220 -14.08 0.83 -3.90
C VAL A 220 -15.35 1.59 -3.55
N SER A 221 -15.85 2.39 -4.49
CA SER A 221 -17.12 3.10 -4.34
C SER A 221 -18.26 2.12 -4.04
N PRO A 222 -19.19 2.44 -3.11
CA PRO A 222 -20.41 1.65 -2.91
C PRO A 222 -21.31 1.59 -4.15
N ASN A 223 -21.12 2.51 -5.10
CA ASN A 223 -21.83 2.53 -6.37
C ASN A 223 -21.19 1.60 -7.43
N ALA A 224 -20.10 0.90 -7.11
CA ALA A 224 -19.40 -0.01 -8.01
C ALA A 224 -19.13 -1.40 -7.36
N PRO A 225 -20.15 -2.11 -6.85
CA PRO A 225 -19.95 -3.38 -6.14
C PRO A 225 -19.37 -4.51 -7.00
N LYS A 226 -19.70 -4.56 -8.30
CA LYS A 226 -19.11 -5.52 -9.24
C LYS A 226 -17.60 -5.32 -9.42
N LEU A 227 -17.14 -4.06 -9.39
CA LEU A 227 -15.73 -3.74 -9.46
C LEU A 227 -15.00 -4.19 -8.19
N ALA A 228 -15.62 -4.03 -7.02
CA ALA A 228 -15.07 -4.53 -5.76
C ALA A 228 -14.89 -6.06 -5.78
N GLU A 229 -15.91 -6.80 -6.21
CA GLU A 229 -15.86 -8.25 -6.37
C GLU A 229 -14.76 -8.68 -7.37
N ARG A 230 -14.65 -7.98 -8.50
CA ARG A 230 -13.62 -8.23 -9.51
C ARG A 230 -12.21 -8.04 -8.94
N ILE A 231 -11.98 -6.92 -8.25
CA ILE A 231 -10.69 -6.63 -7.62
C ILE A 231 -10.34 -7.69 -6.58
N GLU A 232 -11.30 -8.08 -5.74
CA GLU A 232 -11.11 -9.12 -4.73
C GLU A 232 -10.72 -10.46 -5.37
N LYS A 233 -11.47 -10.92 -6.38
CA LYS A 233 -11.15 -12.16 -7.10
C LYS A 233 -9.78 -12.12 -7.75
N GLY A 234 -9.44 -11.03 -8.44
CA GLY A 234 -8.13 -10.91 -9.08
C GLY A 234 -6.99 -10.88 -8.07
N LEU A 235 -7.16 -10.18 -6.93
CA LEU A 235 -6.18 -10.17 -5.84
C LEU A 235 -6.01 -11.56 -5.21
N MET A 236 -7.10 -12.28 -4.94
CA MET A 236 -7.04 -13.66 -4.43
C MET A 236 -6.31 -14.57 -5.40
N SER A 237 -6.62 -14.48 -6.70
CA SER A 237 -5.96 -15.26 -7.74
C SER A 237 -4.45 -15.04 -7.77
N ILE A 238 -3.97 -13.79 -7.77
CA ILE A 238 -2.53 -13.50 -7.77
C ILE A 238 -1.84 -13.86 -6.45
N MET A 239 -2.57 -13.88 -5.33
CA MET A 239 -2.04 -14.35 -4.05
C MET A 239 -1.83 -15.86 -4.06
N GLU A 240 -2.79 -16.61 -4.58
CA GLU A 240 -2.77 -18.09 -4.61
C GLU A 240 -1.75 -18.65 -5.61
N ASN A 241 -1.56 -17.98 -6.75
CA ASN A 241 -0.64 -18.46 -7.80
C ASN A 241 0.79 -17.89 -7.70
N GLY A 242 1.08 -17.06 -6.70
CA GLY A 242 2.42 -16.52 -6.42
C GLY A 242 2.79 -15.25 -7.20
N ILE A 243 1.99 -14.80 -8.18
CA ILE A 243 2.25 -13.57 -8.96
C ILE A 243 2.38 -12.33 -8.04
N PHE A 244 1.56 -12.27 -6.98
CA PHE A 244 1.63 -11.15 -6.04
C PHE A 244 2.97 -11.10 -5.30
N ASP A 245 3.54 -12.24 -4.92
CA ASP A 245 4.83 -12.30 -4.25
C ASP A 245 5.94 -11.82 -5.19
N ASP A 246 5.95 -12.30 -6.43
CA ASP A 246 6.91 -11.85 -7.45
C ASP A 246 6.82 -10.33 -7.64
N PHE A 247 5.62 -9.80 -7.85
CA PHE A 247 5.37 -8.38 -8.00
C PHE A 247 5.84 -7.58 -6.77
N PHE A 248 5.46 -8.02 -5.57
CA PHE A 248 5.79 -7.32 -4.32
C PHE A 248 7.30 -7.30 -4.06
N TYR A 249 7.98 -8.45 -4.19
CA TYR A 249 9.40 -8.54 -3.87
C TYR A 249 10.26 -7.83 -4.92
N GLN A 250 9.90 -7.83 -6.20
CA GLN A 250 10.57 -7.01 -7.21
C GLN A 250 10.54 -5.52 -6.86
N HIS A 251 9.42 -5.02 -6.33
CA HIS A 251 9.29 -3.61 -5.95
C HIS A 251 9.99 -3.26 -4.64
N PHE A 252 9.90 -4.13 -3.63
CA PHE A 252 10.29 -3.76 -2.26
C PHE A 252 11.57 -4.42 -1.76
N CYS A 253 12.17 -5.38 -2.45
CA CYS A 253 13.41 -6.01 -2.00
C CYS A 253 14.55 -5.02 -1.68
N PRO A 254 14.80 -3.96 -2.48
CA PRO A 254 15.83 -2.99 -2.14
C PRO A 254 15.63 -2.34 -0.76
N ILE A 255 14.41 -1.89 -0.43
CA ILE A 255 14.12 -1.26 0.87
C ILE A 255 14.03 -2.30 2.00
N LEU A 256 13.56 -3.52 1.71
CA LEU A 256 13.48 -4.59 2.70
C LEU A 256 14.88 -5.04 3.12
N ILE A 257 15.82 -5.16 2.18
CA ILE A 257 17.23 -5.46 2.47
C ILE A 257 17.88 -4.30 3.24
N LYS A 258 17.70 -3.05 2.79
CA LYS A 258 18.26 -1.85 3.44
C LYS A 258 17.77 -1.69 4.89
N SER A 259 16.55 -2.16 5.19
CA SER A 259 15.93 -1.99 6.51
C SER A 259 16.39 -2.93 7.61
N LYS A 260 17.01 -4.07 7.28
CA LYS A 260 17.57 -5.02 8.26
C LYS A 260 16.57 -5.35 9.38
N LEU A 261 15.29 -5.56 9.05
CA LEU A 261 14.18 -5.67 10.04
C LEU A 261 14.47 -6.67 11.17
N SER A 262 14.99 -7.85 10.84
CA SER A 262 15.30 -8.91 11.80
C SER A 262 16.49 -8.62 12.73
N GLN A 263 17.26 -7.55 12.46
CA GLN A 263 18.41 -7.14 13.26
C GLN A 263 18.07 -6.04 14.28
N ARG A 264 16.82 -5.56 14.27
CA ARG A 264 16.33 -4.49 15.15
C ARG A 264 15.55 -5.09 16.33
N GLN A 265 15.59 -4.41 17.47
CA GLN A 265 14.69 -4.69 18.57
C GLN A 265 13.27 -4.29 18.20
N LEU A 266 12.39 -5.29 18.12
CA LEU A 266 10.99 -5.12 17.74
C LEU A 266 10.13 -4.72 18.93
N PHE A 267 9.35 -3.65 18.77
CA PHE A 267 8.28 -3.23 19.66
C PHE A 267 6.96 -3.19 18.91
N GLU A 268 5.99 -3.99 19.35
CA GLU A 268 4.67 -4.03 18.73
C GLU A 268 3.70 -3.06 19.40
N LEU A 269 2.91 -2.37 18.59
CA LEU A 269 1.85 -1.45 19.03
C LEU A 269 0.50 -1.90 18.50
N GLU A 270 -0.54 -1.62 19.28
CA GLU A 270 -1.92 -1.87 18.86
C GLU A 270 -2.40 -0.75 17.93
N ASN A 271 -3.14 -1.10 16.88
CA ASN A 271 -3.88 -0.14 16.07
C ASN A 271 -5.39 -0.24 16.36
N PRO A 272 -5.94 0.59 17.26
CA PRO A 272 -7.37 0.54 17.61
C PRO A 272 -8.31 1.01 16.48
N MET A 273 -7.78 1.65 15.45
CA MET A 273 -8.54 2.13 14.29
C MET A 273 -8.80 1.02 13.27
N LEU A 274 -8.07 -0.09 13.35
CA LEU A 274 -8.19 -1.23 12.44
C LEU A 274 -9.31 -2.17 12.90
N ASN A 275 -9.96 -2.83 11.94
CA ASN A 275 -10.84 -3.96 12.24
C ASN A 275 -10.00 -5.18 12.67
N ALA A 276 -10.24 -5.69 13.87
CA ALA A 276 -9.50 -6.82 14.43
C ALA A 276 -9.69 -8.11 13.62
N ASP A 277 -10.89 -8.34 13.09
CA ASP A 277 -11.21 -9.54 12.31
C ASP A 277 -10.41 -9.56 11.00
N PHE A 278 -10.30 -8.39 10.34
CA PHE A 278 -9.47 -8.25 9.14
C PHE A 278 -8.00 -8.55 9.45
N LEU A 279 -7.45 -8.03 10.55
CA LEU A 279 -6.07 -8.31 10.93
C LEU A 279 -5.86 -9.81 11.20
N GLN A 280 -6.81 -10.46 11.88
CA GLN A 280 -6.76 -11.89 12.15
C GLN A 280 -6.79 -12.71 10.85
N GLN A 281 -7.68 -12.37 9.92
CA GLN A 281 -7.77 -13.02 8.61
C GLN A 281 -6.47 -12.84 7.80
N ALA A 282 -5.92 -11.63 7.75
CA ALA A 282 -4.69 -11.37 7.02
C ALA A 282 -3.49 -12.15 7.58
N LYS A 283 -3.43 -12.33 8.91
CA LYS A 283 -2.43 -13.19 9.56
C LYS A 283 -2.65 -14.66 9.23
N ALA A 284 -3.89 -15.16 9.34
CA ALA A 284 -4.24 -16.56 9.08
C ALA A 284 -3.94 -16.99 7.64
N ASN A 285 -4.09 -16.08 6.67
CA ASN A 285 -3.79 -16.33 5.26
C ASN A 285 -2.34 -16.01 4.86
N HIS A 286 -1.46 -15.70 5.82
CA HIS A 286 -0.06 -15.34 5.56
C HIS A 286 0.14 -14.19 4.56
N TRP A 287 -0.79 -13.23 4.51
CA TRP A 287 -0.71 -12.09 3.59
C TRP A 287 0.21 -10.97 4.07
N LEU A 288 0.64 -10.99 5.33
CA LEU A 288 1.52 -9.98 5.91
C LEU A 288 2.98 -10.45 5.88
N LEU A 289 3.90 -9.51 5.71
CA LEU A 289 5.32 -9.77 5.78
C LEU A 289 5.69 -10.09 7.24
N ASP A 290 6.42 -11.17 7.44
CA ASP A 290 7.03 -11.50 8.72
C ASP A 290 8.44 -10.86 8.80
N PRO A 291 8.67 -9.90 9.73
CA PRO A 291 9.94 -9.19 9.84
C PRO A 291 11.09 -10.08 10.33
N SER A 292 10.81 -11.28 10.87
CA SER A 292 11.82 -12.22 11.35
C SER A 292 12.43 -13.09 10.25
N GLN A 293 11.78 -13.14 9.07
CA GLN A 293 12.24 -13.96 7.95
C GLN A 293 13.59 -13.50 7.39
N PRO A 294 14.38 -14.41 6.77
CA PRO A 294 15.65 -14.07 6.13
C PRO A 294 15.42 -13.29 4.82
N ILE A 295 15.04 -12.01 4.94
CA ILE A 295 14.68 -11.11 3.83
C ILE A 295 15.74 -11.12 2.72
N LYS A 296 17.03 -11.09 3.08
CA LYS A 296 18.12 -11.13 2.08
C LYS A 296 18.06 -12.36 1.21
N GLN A 297 17.82 -13.54 1.79
CA GLN A 297 17.70 -14.80 1.06
C GLN A 297 16.45 -14.80 0.19
N ARG A 298 15.31 -14.35 0.72
CA ARG A 298 14.07 -14.21 -0.07
C ARG A 298 14.28 -13.30 -1.28
N CYS A 299 15.02 -12.22 -1.11
CA CYS A 299 15.27 -11.21 -2.13
C CYS A 299 16.34 -11.58 -3.18
N GLN A 300 17.12 -12.65 -2.99
CA GLN A 300 18.15 -13.06 -3.95
C GLN A 300 17.60 -13.30 -5.36
N ASN A 301 16.35 -13.74 -5.46
CA ASN A 301 15.71 -14.05 -6.73
C ASN A 301 15.05 -12.83 -7.42
N TYR A 302 14.97 -11.68 -6.73
CA TYR A 302 14.22 -10.51 -7.19
C TYR A 302 15.07 -9.27 -7.43
N VAL A 303 16.27 -9.23 -6.85
CA VAL A 303 17.25 -8.17 -7.12
C VAL A 303 18.02 -8.58 -8.38
N GLN A 304 17.69 -7.98 -9.52
CA GLN A 304 18.52 -8.09 -10.72
C GLN A 304 19.93 -7.59 -10.38
N PRO A 305 21.02 -8.27 -10.81
CA PRO A 305 22.34 -7.69 -10.74
C PRO A 305 22.29 -6.36 -11.51
N THR A 306 22.62 -5.26 -10.85
CA THR A 306 22.66 -3.92 -11.45
C THR A 306 23.47 -3.99 -12.74
N LEU A 307 22.82 -3.90 -13.90
CA LEU A 307 23.52 -3.64 -15.15
C LEU A 307 24.17 -2.25 -15.01
N PRO A 308 25.49 -2.10 -15.26
CA PRO A 308 26.15 -0.81 -15.14
C PRO A 308 25.47 0.18 -16.10
N ASN A 309 25.15 1.37 -15.57
CA ASN A 309 24.62 2.52 -16.27
C ASN A 309 25.22 2.65 -17.68
N ARG A 310 24.49 2.23 -18.71
CA ARG A 310 24.74 2.73 -20.06
C ARG A 310 24.14 4.12 -20.11
N LEU A 311 25.03 5.10 -19.99
CA LEU A 311 24.81 6.48 -20.35
C LEU A 311 24.05 6.54 -21.68
N HIS A 312 22.82 7.05 -21.65
CA HIS A 312 22.13 7.49 -22.85
C HIS A 312 22.80 8.80 -23.31
N ASN A 313 23.77 8.67 -24.21
CA ASN A 313 24.00 9.68 -25.23
C ASN A 313 22.98 9.41 -26.34
N HIS A 314 22.01 10.30 -26.51
CA HIS A 314 21.47 10.79 -27.78
C HIS A 314 20.55 11.98 -27.50
#